data_AF-A0AAV4LK88-F1
#
_entry.id   AF-A0AAV4LK88-F1
#
_cell.length_a   1.000
_cell.length_b   1.000
_cell.length_c   1.000
_cell.angle_alpha   90.00
_cell.angle_beta   90.00
_cell.angle_gamma   90.00
#
_symmetry.space_group_name_H-M   'P 1'
#
loop_
_entity.id
_entity.type
_entity.pdbx_description
1 polymer ?
#
loop_
_entity_poly.entity_id
_entity_poly.type
_entity_poly.pdbx_seq_one_letter_code
_entity_poly.pdbx_strand_id
1 'polypeptide(L)'
;MKDASTDSLENRFERLRRLLDVWRDMLQQKEKEVLQCFYQDDLSGIARLMDEKKRLAIRIQHIQAFVDKWEFIESRIFSQDRDSQSVPYP
;
A
#
# COMPACT_ATOMS: atom_id res chain seq x y z
N MET A 1 -23.91 -16.96 -9.39
CA MET A 1 -22.59 -17.44 -9.86
C MET A 1 -22.13 -16.51 -10.98
N LYS A 2 -20.94 -15.93 -10.85
CA LYS A 2 -20.23 -15.05 -11.81
C LYS A 2 -20.79 -13.64 -12.05
N ASP A 3 -20.43 -12.71 -11.16
CA ASP A 3 -20.10 -11.33 -11.55
C ASP A 3 -18.58 -11.21 -11.62
N ALA A 4 -17.99 -11.89 -12.60
CA ALA A 4 -16.56 -11.76 -12.94
C ALA A 4 -16.37 -10.70 -14.03
N SER A 5 -17.11 -9.59 -13.93
CA SER A 5 -17.20 -8.57 -14.98
C SER A 5 -16.47 -7.32 -14.53
N THR A 6 -15.22 -7.23 -15.00
CA THR A 6 -14.40 -6.02 -15.08
C THR A 6 -13.94 -5.46 -13.74
N ASP A 7 -13.04 -6.21 -13.10
CA ASP A 7 -12.16 -5.66 -12.08
C ASP A 7 -11.25 -4.59 -12.71
N SER A 8 -11.71 -3.33 -12.69
CA SER A 8 -10.98 -2.19 -13.25
C SER A 8 -9.63 -2.03 -12.56
N LEU A 9 -8.67 -1.45 -13.29
CA LEU A 9 -7.35 -1.14 -12.73
C LEU A 9 -7.47 -0.24 -11.48
N GLU A 10 -8.38 0.72 -11.51
CA GLU A 10 -8.74 1.57 -10.36
C GLU A 10 -9.21 0.75 -9.15
N ASN A 11 -10.10 -0.23 -9.35
CA ASN A 11 -10.56 -1.12 -8.27
C ASN A 11 -9.42 -1.98 -7.70
N ARG A 12 -8.43 -2.35 -8.52
CA ARG A 12 -7.23 -3.06 -8.06
C ARG A 12 -6.35 -2.17 -7.19
N PHE A 13 -6.09 -0.93 -7.60
CA PHE A 13 -5.32 0.02 -6.80
C PHE A 13 -6.03 0.38 -5.50
N GLU A 14 -7.34 0.58 -5.54
CA GLU A 14 -8.14 0.85 -4.35
C GLU A 14 -8.01 -0.29 -3.32
N ARG A 15 -8.03 -1.56 -3.76
CA ARG A 15 -7.77 -2.68 -2.84
C ARG A 15 -6.35 -2.70 -2.28
N LEU A 16 -5.35 -2.32 -3.08
CA LEU A 16 -3.96 -2.22 -2.61
C LEU A 16 -3.80 -1.10 -1.57
N ARG A 17 -4.45 0.05 -1.76
CA ARG A 17 -4.45 1.15 -0.78
C ARG A 17 -5.10 0.72 0.54
N ARG A 18 -6.29 0.09 0.49
CA ARG A 18 -6.93 -0.45 1.69
C ARG A 18 -6.07 -1.50 2.41
N LEU A 19 -5.37 -2.34 1.66
CA LEU A 19 -4.45 -3.32 2.22
C LEU A 19 -3.27 -2.63 2.93
N LEU A 20 -2.72 -1.56 2.34
CA LEU A 20 -1.67 -0.75 2.95
C LEU A 20 -2.14 -0.11 4.25
N ASP A 21 -3.37 0.40 4.30
CA ASP A 21 -3.93 1.02 5.52
C ASP A 21 -4.09 -0.02 6.64
N VAL A 22 -4.64 -1.21 6.33
CA VAL A 22 -4.71 -2.32 7.30
C VAL A 22 -3.32 -2.68 7.82
N TRP A 23 -2.30 -2.73 6.96
CA TRP A 23 -0.94 -3.05 7.38
C TRP A 23 -0.29 -1.94 8.21
N ARG A 24 -0.60 -0.67 7.95
CA ARG A 24 -0.17 0.45 8.79
C ARG A 24 -0.79 0.38 10.18
N ASP A 25 -2.08 0.08 10.26
CA ASP A 25 -2.77 -0.13 11.53
C ASP A 25 -2.16 -1.30 12.31
N MET A 26 -1.87 -2.42 11.63
CA MET A 26 -1.16 -3.55 12.22
C MET A 26 0.25 -3.16 12.72
N LEU A 27 0.96 -2.29 12.00
CA LEU A 27 2.27 -1.80 12.41
C LEU A 27 2.17 -1.00 13.73
N GLN A 28 1.21 -0.08 13.82
CA GLN A 28 0.94 0.69 15.04
C GLN A 28 0.52 -0.21 16.20
N GLN A 29 -0.28 -1.23 15.93
CA GLN A 29 -0.71 -2.19 16.94
C GLN A 29 0.49 -2.98 17.50
N LYS A 30 1.42 -3.41 16.65
CA LYS A 30 2.65 -4.09 17.09
C LYS A 30 3.53 -3.22 17.98
N GLU A 31 3.53 -1.91 17.78
CA GLU A 31 4.26 -0.99 18.68
C GLU A 31 3.66 -0.97 20.08
N LYS A 32 2.33 -1.07 20.20
CA LYS A 32 1.65 -1.22 21.50
C LYS A 32 1.96 -2.57 22.14
N GLU A 33 2.01 -3.64 21.35
CA GLU A 33 2.37 -4.98 21.83
C GLU A 33 3.81 -5.04 22.36
N VAL A 34 4.76 -4.33 21.73
CA VAL A 34 6.15 -4.23 22.21
C VAL A 34 6.20 -3.58 23.59
N LEU A 35 5.43 -2.52 23.82
CA LEU A 35 5.33 -1.89 25.14
C LEU A 35 4.76 -2.86 26.18
N GLN A 36 3.76 -3.67 25.82
CA GLN A 36 3.22 -4.70 26.71
C GLN A 36 4.27 -5.75 27.08
N CYS A 37 5.03 -6.27 26.11
CA CYS A 37 6.12 -7.21 26.40
C CYS A 37 7.20 -6.57 27.28
N PHE A 38 7.49 -5.27 27.11
CA PHE A 38 8.40 -4.54 28.00
C PHE A 38 7.91 -4.49 29.45
N TYR A 39 6.63 -4.22 29.67
CA TYR A 39 6.05 -4.26 31.03
C TYR A 39 6.04 -5.66 31.67
N GLN A 40 6.21 -6.70 30.86
CA GLN A 40 6.22 -8.10 31.29
C GLN A 40 7.63 -8.70 31.38
N ASP A 41 8.69 -7.91 31.15
CA ASP A 41 10.07 -8.37 31.00
C ASP A 41 10.25 -9.49 29.94
N ASP A 42 9.34 -9.56 28.97
CA ASP A 42 9.38 -10.55 27.89
C ASP A 42 10.26 -10.09 26.73
N LEU A 43 11.57 -10.19 26.94
CA LEU A 43 12.58 -9.87 25.91
C LEU A 43 12.43 -10.74 24.65
N SER A 44 11.93 -11.97 24.78
CA SER A 44 11.73 -12.86 23.64
C SER A 44 10.55 -12.40 22.78
N GLY A 45 9.46 -11.99 23.42
CA GLY A 45 8.31 -11.35 22.78
C GLY A 45 8.69 -10.07 22.06
N ILE A 46 9.50 -9.20 22.69
CA ILE A 46 10.02 -7.97 22.06
C ILE A 46 10.82 -8.30 20.80
N ALA A 47 11.75 -9.26 20.87
CA ALA A 47 12.58 -9.63 19.72
C ALA A 47 11.73 -10.14 18.55
N ARG A 48 10.73 -10.99 18.83
CA ARG A 48 9.79 -11.49 17.81
C ARG A 48 8.98 -10.35 17.19
N LEU A 49 8.41 -9.46 18.00
CA LEU A 49 7.61 -8.34 17.54
C LEU A 49 8.43 -7.35 16.70
N MET A 50 9.69 -7.12 17.05
CA MET A 50 10.59 -6.26 16.27
C MET A 50 10.88 -6.85 14.88
N ASP A 51 11.11 -8.17 14.79
CA ASP A 51 11.31 -8.85 13.49
C ASP A 51 10.04 -8.83 12.64
N GLU A 52 8.88 -9.08 13.25
CA GLU A 52 7.58 -8.92 12.57
C GLU A 52 7.34 -7.49 12.09
N LYS A 53 7.66 -6.48 12.92
CA LYS A 53 7.55 -5.07 12.56
C LYS A 53 8.43 -4.73 11.37
N LYS A 54 9.68 -5.21 11.36
CA LYS A 54 10.62 -5.01 10.24
C LYS A 54 10.11 -5.64 8.95
N ARG A 55 9.65 -6.90 9.00
CA ARG A 55 9.11 -7.59 7.82
C ARG A 55 7.86 -6.90 7.27
N LEU A 56 6.97 -6.44 8.16
CA LEU A 56 5.76 -5.72 7.76
C LEU A 56 6.10 -4.36 7.13
N ALA A 57 7.04 -3.60 7.71
CA ALA A 57 7.48 -2.31 7.17
C ALA A 57 8.06 -2.44 5.75
N ILE A 58 8.92 -3.45 5.52
CA ILE A 58 9.47 -3.73 4.18
C ILE A 58 8.35 -4.05 3.19
N ARG A 59 7.35 -4.83 3.60
CA ARG A 59 6.22 -5.18 2.73
C ARG A 59 5.37 -3.96 2.38
N ILE A 60 5.07 -3.11 3.36
CA ILE A 60 4.36 -1.82 3.14
C ILE A 60 5.14 -0.97 2.15
N GLN A 61 6.46 -0.81 2.35
CA GLN A 61 7.30 -0.01 1.47
C GLN A 61 7.27 -0.50 0.02
N HIS A 62 7.40 -1.81 -0.22
CA HIS A 62 7.39 -2.36 -1.57
C HIS A 62 6.04 -2.18 -2.26
N ILE A 63 4.93 -2.41 -1.55
CA ILE A 63 3.59 -2.27 -2.15
C ILE A 63 3.24 -0.79 -2.36
N GLN A 64 3.60 0.11 -1.44
CA GLN A 64 3.41 1.54 -1.64
C GLN A 64 4.19 2.04 -2.86
N ALA A 65 5.48 1.67 -2.97
CA ALA A 65 6.29 2.05 -4.13
C ALA A 65 5.75 1.49 -5.45
N PHE A 66 5.16 0.29 -5.42
CA PHE A 66 4.47 -0.28 -6.57
C PHE A 66 3.25 0.58 -6.94
N VAL A 67 2.36 0.87 -5.99
CA VAL A 67 1.16 1.70 -6.22
C VAL A 67 1.55 3.07 -6.77
N ASP A 68 2.47 3.77 -6.11
CA ASP A 68 2.92 5.11 -6.50
C ASP A 68 3.49 5.14 -7.92
N LYS A 69 4.32 4.14 -8.27
CA LYS A 69 4.93 4.04 -9.60
C LYS A 69 3.87 3.89 -10.68
N TRP A 70 2.88 3.04 -10.46
CA TRP A 70 1.88 2.76 -11.49
C TRP A 70 0.82 3.85 -11.61
N GLU A 71 0.42 4.48 -10.51
CA GLU A 71 -0.48 5.64 -10.53
C GLU A 71 0.19 6.86 -11.22
N PHE A 72 1.50 7.02 -11.05
CA PHE A 72 2.27 8.01 -11.79
C PHE A 72 2.29 7.74 -13.31
N ILE A 73 2.50 6.48 -13.70
CA ILE A 73 2.48 6.07 -15.11
C ILE A 73 1.09 6.30 -15.71
N GLU A 74 0.04 5.91 -14.99
CA GLU A 74 -1.36 6.12 -15.41
C GLU A 74 -1.65 7.61 -15.62
N SER A 75 -1.31 8.46 -14.65
CA SER A 75 -1.50 9.91 -14.73
C SER A 75 -0.75 10.53 -15.92
N ARG A 76 0.44 10.02 -16.25
CA ARG A 76 1.24 10.48 -17.38
C ARG A 76 0.65 10.08 -18.73
N ILE A 77 0.16 8.85 -18.86
CA ILE A 77 -0.52 8.37 -20.08
C ILE A 77 -1.77 9.21 -20.34
N PHE A 78 -2.60 9.43 -19.32
CA PHE A 78 -3.83 10.24 -19.46
C PHE A 78 -3.58 11.73 -19.70
N SER A 79 -2.41 12.26 -19.32
CA SER A 79 -2.03 13.64 -19.63
C SER A 79 -1.59 13.81 -21.08
N GLN A 80 -0.88 12.83 -21.64
CA GLN A 80 -0.33 12.87 -23.00
C GLN A 80 -1.41 12.73 -24.10
N ASP A 81 -2.53 12.07 -23.80
CA ASP A 81 -3.68 11.96 -24.71
C ASP A 81 -4.48 13.27 -24.84
N ARG A 82 -4.49 14.14 -23.82
CA ARG A 82 -5.20 15.43 -23.86
C ARG A 82 -4.48 16.48 -24.70
N ASP A 83 -3.16 16.50 -24.66
CA ASP A 83 -2.36 17.45 -25.43
C ASP A 83 -2.46 17.19 -26.94
N SER A 84 -2.68 15.93 -27.34
CA SER A 84 -2.84 15.52 -28.75
C SER A 84 -4.18 15.90 -29.39
N GLN A 85 -5.18 16.35 -28.62
CA GLN A 85 -6.48 16.81 -29.15
C GLN A 85 -6.55 18.34 -29.37
N SER A 86 -5.47 19.07 -29.13
CA SER A 86 -5.42 20.53 -29.32
C SER A 86 -4.74 20.93 -30.63
N VAL A 87 -5.25 20.46 -31.77
CA VAL A 87 -4.84 21.00 -33.08
C VAL A 87 -5.95 21.92 -33.59
N PRO A 88 -5.77 23.26 -33.56
CA PRO A 88 -6.71 24.16 -34.22
C PRO A 88 -6.46 24.06 -35.73
N TYR A 89 -7.47 23.61 -36.47
CA TYR A 89 -7.47 23.71 -37.93
C TYR A 89 -7.56 25.20 -38.32
N PRO A 90 -6.73 25.67 -39.28
CA PRO A 90 -6.84 27.01 -39.86
C PRO A 90 -8.06 27.16 -40.77
#